data_AF-A0A3P9PB34-F1
#
_entry.id   AF-A0A3P9PB34-F1
#
_cell.length_a   1.000
_cell.length_b   1.000
_cell.length_c   1.000
_cell.angle_alpha   90.00
_cell.angle_beta   90.00
_cell.angle_gamma   90.00
#
_symmetry.space_group_name_H-M   'P 1'
#
loop_
_entity.id
_entity.type
_entity.pdbx_description
1 polymer ?
#
loop_
_entity_poly.entity_id
_entity_poly.type
_entity_poly.pdbx_seq_one_letter_code
_entity_poly.pdbx_strand_id
1 'polypeptide(L)'
;MIAAQAKLVYHLNKYYNEKCQSRKAAISKTIREVCKVVSDVLKEVEVQEPRFISSLSEMDNRFEGLEVISPTEFEVVLYLNQMGVFNFVDDGSLPGCAVLKLSDGRKRSITTESIPPAPCRSLTSGSTRLKAGSSSSTSK
;
A
#
# COMPACT_ATOMS: atom_id res chain seq x y z
N MET A 1 18.37 36.41 20.05
CA MET A 1 17.52 35.32 19.51
C MET A 1 17.79 34.97 18.04
N ILE A 2 18.16 35.93 17.17
CA ILE A 2 18.34 35.69 15.72
C ILE A 2 19.53 34.75 15.39
N ALA A 3 20.64 34.84 16.13
CA ALA A 3 21.85 34.04 15.88
C ALA A 3 21.65 32.52 16.10
N ALA A 4 20.83 32.13 17.07
CA ALA A 4 20.55 30.71 17.36
C ALA A 4 19.69 30.07 16.26
N GLN A 5 18.70 30.81 15.72
CA GLN A 5 17.88 30.36 14.61
C GLN A 5 18.71 30.22 13.32
N ALA A 6 19.57 31.20 13.02
CA ALA A 6 20.46 31.12 11.86
C ALA A 6 21.42 29.91 11.92
N LYS A 7 21.97 29.63 13.11
CA LYS A 7 22.82 28.45 13.33
C LYS A 7 22.06 27.14 13.19
N LEU A 8 20.81 27.08 13.67
CA LEU A 8 19.95 25.90 13.50
C LEU A 8 19.64 25.63 12.02
N VAL A 9 19.23 26.66 11.26
CA VAL A 9 18.93 26.54 9.83
C VAL A 9 20.16 26.07 9.05
N TYR A 10 21.36 26.55 9.38
CA TYR A 10 22.59 26.08 8.78
C TYR A 10 22.83 24.58 9.04
N HIS A 11 22.72 24.13 10.29
CA HIS A 11 22.91 22.71 10.62
C HIS A 11 21.81 21.81 10.03
N LEU A 12 20.57 22.28 9.94
CA LEU A 12 19.48 21.54 9.29
C LEU A 12 19.71 21.37 7.79
N ASN A 13 20.14 22.43 7.10
CA ASN A 13 20.48 22.34 5.68
C ASN A 13 21.67 21.40 5.44
N LYS A 14 22.68 21.46 6.32
CA LYS A 14 23.81 20.53 6.28
C LYS A 14 23.35 19.08 6.47
N TYR A 15 22.52 18.82 7.48
CA TYR A 15 21.97 17.49 7.75
C TYR A 15 21.10 16.99 6.58
N TYR A 16 20.30 17.85 5.98
CA TYR A 16 19.50 17.51 4.80
C TYR A 16 20.38 17.10 3.62
N ASN A 17 21.43 17.87 3.33
CA ASN A 17 22.32 17.61 2.20
C ASN A 17 23.22 16.38 2.41
N GLU A 18 23.61 16.08 3.65
CA GLU A 18 24.47 14.92 3.94
C GLU A 18 23.65 13.65 4.19
N LYS A 19 22.73 13.69 5.16
CA LYS A 19 21.99 12.50 5.63
C LYS A 19 20.73 12.25 4.84
N CYS A 20 19.90 13.27 4.61
CA CYS A 20 18.63 13.06 3.89
C CYS A 20 18.87 12.73 2.40
N GLN A 21 19.84 13.38 1.74
CA GLN A 21 20.18 13.05 0.35
C GLN A 21 20.80 11.66 0.22
N SER A 22 21.71 11.28 1.11
CA SER A 22 22.27 9.92 1.13
C SER A 22 21.16 8.87 1.32
N ARG A 23 20.21 9.12 2.23
CA ARG A 23 19.04 8.25 2.43
C ARG A 23 18.15 8.18 1.19
N LYS A 24 17.86 9.31 0.54
CA LYS A 24 17.06 9.37 -0.70
C LYS A 24 17.71 8.56 -1.82
N ALA A 25 19.02 8.68 -2.00
CA ALA A 25 19.77 7.93 -3.01
C ALA A 25 19.76 6.43 -2.74
N ALA A 26 20.00 6.02 -1.49
CA ALA A 26 19.95 4.61 -1.08
C ALA A 26 18.56 4.00 -1.31
N ILE A 27 17.50 4.68 -0.85
CA ILE A 27 16.12 4.22 -1.03
C ILE A 27 15.75 4.16 -2.51
N SER A 28 16.10 5.15 -3.32
CA SER A 28 15.80 5.15 -4.75
C SER A 28 16.43 3.95 -5.47
N LYS A 29 17.64 3.55 -5.06
CA LYS A 29 18.29 2.34 -5.60
C LYS A 29 17.51 1.08 -5.22
N THR A 30 17.15 0.93 -3.95
CA THR A 30 16.38 -0.22 -3.46
C THR A 30 15.00 -0.30 -4.11
N ILE A 31 14.31 0.83 -4.29
CA ILE A 31 13.01 0.89 -4.95
C ILE A 31 13.08 0.32 -6.37
N ARG A 32 14.10 0.68 -7.15
CA ARG A 32 14.26 0.14 -8.52
C ARG A 32 14.43 -1.36 -8.57
N GLU A 33 15.07 -1.95 -7.55
CA GLU A 33 15.22 -3.40 -7.42
C GLU A 33 13.89 -4.05 -7.00
N VAL A 34 13.22 -3.50 -5.99
CA VAL A 34 11.92 -3.99 -5.50
C VAL A 34 10.85 -3.91 -6.58
N CYS A 35 10.72 -2.78 -7.27
CA CYS A 35 9.71 -2.58 -8.32
C CYS A 35 9.86 -3.57 -9.48
N LYS A 36 11.08 -3.99 -9.83
CA LYS A 36 11.29 -5.04 -10.83
C LYS A 36 10.70 -6.37 -10.35
N VAL A 37 11.03 -6.78 -9.13
CA VAL A 37 10.53 -8.03 -8.54
C VAL A 37 9.00 -8.00 -8.45
N VAL A 38 8.43 -6.89 -7.96
CA VAL A 38 6.98 -6.72 -7.87
C VAL A 38 6.32 -6.78 -9.25
N SER A 39 6.93 -6.16 -10.27
CA SER A 39 6.38 -6.19 -11.64
C SER A 39 6.38 -7.60 -12.22
N ASP A 40 7.42 -8.39 -11.96
CA ASP A 40 7.50 -9.77 -12.44
C ASP A 40 6.47 -10.67 -11.74
N VAL A 41 6.30 -10.50 -10.42
CA VAL A 41 5.24 -11.19 -9.67
C VAL A 41 3.86 -10.79 -10.16
N LEU A 42 3.59 -9.50 -10.38
CA LEU A 42 2.30 -9.03 -10.86
C LEU A 42 1.97 -9.55 -12.26
N LYS A 43 2.97 -9.70 -13.15
CA LYS A 43 2.76 -10.33 -14.47
C LYS A 43 2.36 -11.79 -14.35
N GLU A 44 2.97 -12.54 -13.43
CA GLU A 44 2.61 -13.94 -13.21
C GLU A 44 1.20 -14.07 -12.61
N VAL A 45 0.82 -13.14 -11.72
CA VAL A 45 -0.54 -13.04 -11.20
C VAL A 45 -1.53 -12.68 -12.30
N GLU A 46 -1.20 -11.78 -13.22
CA GLU A 46 -2.05 -11.40 -14.35
C GLU A 46 -2.37 -12.57 -15.28
N VAL A 47 -1.40 -13.49 -15.49
CA VAL A 47 -1.61 -14.71 -16.30
C VAL A 47 -2.63 -15.64 -15.65
N GLN A 48 -2.63 -15.75 -14.32
CA GLN A 48 -3.58 -16.61 -13.59
C GLN A 48 -4.93 -15.91 -13.41
N GLU A 49 -4.92 -14.61 -13.19
CA GLU A 49 -6.07 -13.78 -12.86
C GLU A 49 -5.98 -12.44 -13.60
N PRO A 50 -6.53 -12.32 -14.82
CA PRO A 50 -6.41 -11.12 -15.67
C PRO A 50 -7.11 -9.88 -15.10
N ARG A 51 -7.73 -10.01 -13.93
CA ARG A 51 -8.38 -8.95 -13.16
C ARG A 51 -7.36 -8.09 -12.40
N PHE A 52 -6.20 -8.64 -12.08
CA PHE A 52 -5.11 -7.94 -11.39
C PHE A 52 -4.15 -7.34 -12.42
N ILE A 53 -4.54 -6.20 -12.98
CA ILE A 53 -3.69 -5.45 -13.91
C ILE A 53 -2.65 -4.68 -13.10
N SER A 54 -1.38 -4.78 -13.49
CA SER A 54 -0.31 -4.01 -12.86
C SER A 54 -0.52 -2.51 -13.08
N SER A 55 -0.84 -1.77 -12.01
CA SER A 55 -0.89 -0.30 -12.02
C SER A 55 0.48 0.34 -11.71
N LEU A 56 1.52 -0.47 -11.48
CA LEU A 56 2.85 0.01 -11.12
C LEU A 56 3.56 0.51 -12.38
N SER A 57 3.51 1.82 -12.60
CA SER A 57 4.21 2.51 -13.70
C SER A 57 5.24 3.49 -13.14
N GLU A 58 6.41 3.54 -13.77
CA GLU A 58 7.43 4.54 -13.48
C GLU A 58 7.17 5.77 -14.36
N MET A 59 6.74 6.87 -13.74
CA MET A 59 6.58 8.17 -14.40
C MET A 59 7.44 9.21 -13.67
N ASP A 60 8.27 9.95 -14.42
CA ASP A 60 9.13 11.01 -13.87
C ASP A 60 10.02 10.59 -12.69
N ASN A 61 10.66 9.40 -12.78
CA ASN A 61 11.49 8.79 -11.73
C ASN A 61 10.75 8.52 -10.41
N ARG A 62 9.41 8.47 -10.43
CA ARG A 62 8.58 8.08 -9.30
C ARG A 62 7.67 6.94 -9.71
N PHE A 63 7.44 6.04 -8.76
CA PHE A 63 6.48 4.96 -8.91
C PHE A 63 5.14 5.41 -8.34
N GLU A 64 4.12 5.42 -9.18
CA GLU A 64 2.77 5.75 -8.74
C GLU A 64 2.23 4.66 -7.81
N GLY A 65 1.61 5.06 -6.69
CA GLY A 65 1.10 4.12 -5.69
C GLY A 65 2.16 3.47 -4.81
N LEU A 66 3.43 3.88 -4.87
CA LEU A 66 4.49 3.38 -3.97
C LEU A 66 4.69 4.32 -2.78
N GLU A 67 4.49 3.82 -1.58
CA GLU A 67 4.77 4.51 -0.32
C GLU A 67 5.97 3.87 0.40
N VAL A 68 6.84 4.72 0.94
CA VAL A 68 8.04 4.30 1.69
C VAL A 68 7.77 4.46 3.18
N ILE A 69 7.57 3.35 3.88
CA ILE A 69 7.35 3.34 5.33
C ILE A 69 8.70 3.38 6.05
N SER A 70 9.64 2.55 5.59
CA SER A 70 10.95 2.34 6.20
C SER A 70 12.01 2.12 5.10
N PRO A 71 13.33 2.23 5.38
CA PRO A 71 14.36 1.95 4.38
C PRO A 71 14.26 0.56 3.74
N THR A 72 13.60 -0.39 4.42
CA THR A 72 13.40 -1.77 4.00
C THR A 72 11.93 -2.17 3.86
N GLU A 73 10.99 -1.25 4.10
CA GLU A 73 9.54 -1.55 4.07
C GLU A 73 8.87 -0.59 3.11
N PHE A 74 8.20 -1.17 2.11
CA PHE A 74 7.53 -0.47 1.03
C PHE A 74 6.11 -0.97 0.92
N GLU A 75 5.19 -0.04 0.72
CA GLU A 75 3.79 -0.33 0.46
C GLU A 75 3.49 0.01 -1.00
N VAL A 76 2.94 -0.96 -1.73
CA VAL A 76 2.51 -0.78 -3.11
C VAL A 76 1.00 -0.87 -3.13
N VAL A 77 0.35 0.25 -3.47
CA VAL A 77 -1.09 0.33 -3.66
C VAL A 77 -1.40 -0.08 -5.08
N LEU A 78 -1.94 -1.28 -5.25
CA LEU A 78 -2.44 -1.76 -6.53
C LEU A 78 -3.86 -1.26 -6.75
N TYR A 79 -4.06 -0.44 -7.78
CA TYR A 79 -5.39 0.05 -8.14
C TYR A 79 -6.11 -0.98 -8.99
N LEU A 80 -7.10 -1.65 -8.39
CA LEU A 80 -7.96 -2.59 -9.10
C LEU A 80 -8.91 -1.83 -10.03
N ASN A 81 -9.12 -2.36 -11.23
CA ASN A 81 -10.08 -1.77 -12.16
C ASN A 81 -11.48 -1.80 -11.54
N GLN A 82 -12.12 -0.63 -11.43
CA GLN A 82 -13.41 -0.54 -10.77
C GLN A 82 -14.48 -1.24 -11.62
N MET A 83 -15.16 -2.22 -11.03
CA MET A 83 -16.37 -2.78 -11.63
C MET A 83 -17.57 -1.82 -11.62
N GLY A 84 -17.45 -0.61 -11.05
CA GLY A 84 -18.49 0.43 -11.12
C GLY A 84 -19.83 0.08 -10.45
N VAL A 85 -19.93 -1.05 -9.73
CA VAL A 85 -21.17 -1.52 -9.09
C VAL A 85 -21.17 -1.36 -7.55
N PHE A 86 -20.02 -1.07 -6.96
CA PHE A 86 -19.89 -0.94 -5.51
C PHE A 86 -20.13 0.50 -5.06
N ASN A 87 -21.03 0.66 -4.09
CA ASN A 87 -21.22 1.90 -3.37
C ASN A 87 -20.27 1.94 -2.17
N PHE A 88 -19.65 3.09 -1.95
CA PHE A 88 -18.89 3.37 -0.73
C PHE A 88 -19.86 3.69 0.40
N VAL A 89 -19.84 2.89 1.45
CA VAL A 89 -20.69 3.05 2.64
C VAL A 89 -19.77 3.17 3.84
N ASP A 90 -19.79 4.34 4.48
CA ASP A 90 -19.08 4.61 5.73
C ASP A 90 -20.11 4.85 6.83
N ASP A 91 -20.51 3.76 7.50
CA ASP A 91 -21.50 3.77 8.57
C ASP A 91 -20.90 4.18 9.93
N GLY A 92 -19.60 4.56 9.98
CA GLY A 92 -18.91 4.93 11.22
C GLY A 92 -18.70 3.77 12.21
N SER A 93 -19.06 2.54 11.82
CA SER A 93 -18.89 1.33 12.65
C SER A 93 -17.42 0.96 12.88
N LEU A 94 -16.52 1.37 11.99
CA LEU A 94 -15.08 1.11 12.07
C LEU A 94 -14.33 2.40 11.73
N PRO A 95 -13.63 3.04 12.69
CA PRO A 95 -12.95 4.29 12.44
C PRO A 95 -11.79 4.09 11.45
N GLY A 96 -11.80 4.84 10.35
CA GLY A 96 -10.78 4.76 9.30
C GLY A 96 -10.93 3.57 8.34
N CYS A 97 -12.06 2.87 8.37
CA CYS A 97 -12.41 1.83 7.42
C CYS A 97 -13.75 2.16 6.76
N ALA A 98 -13.93 1.72 5.53
CA ALA A 98 -15.19 1.84 4.81
C ALA A 98 -15.54 0.53 4.14
N VAL A 99 -16.83 0.34 3.87
CA VAL A 99 -17.35 -0.89 3.29
C VAL A 99 -17.85 -0.62 1.87
N LEU A 100 -17.44 -1.48 0.94
CA LEU A 100 -17.96 -1.47 -0.43
C LEU A 100 -19.17 -2.41 -0.50
N LYS A 101 -20.37 -1.83 -0.66
CA LYS A 101 -21.63 -2.58 -0.75
C LYS A 101 -22.14 -2.59 -2.18
N LEU A 102 -22.55 -3.75 -2.67
CA LEU A 102 -23.21 -3.85 -3.98
C LEU A 102 -24.47 -2.99 -4.00
N SER A 103 -24.59 -2.15 -5.02
CA SER A 103 -25.75 -1.30 -5.26
C SER A 103 -27.03 -2.10 -5.60
N ASP A 104 -26.89 -3.29 -6.18
CA ASP A 104 -28.02 -4.16 -6.56
C ASP A 104 -27.64 -5.65 -6.50
N GLY A 105 -28.47 -6.47 -5.83
CA GLY A 105 -28.27 -7.90 -5.66
C GLY A 105 -28.38 -8.73 -6.96
N ARG A 106 -28.93 -8.15 -8.04
CA ARG A 106 -28.98 -8.75 -9.39
C ARG A 106 -27.65 -8.65 -10.15
N LYS A 107 -26.74 -7.76 -9.74
CA LYS A 107 -25.41 -7.59 -10.35
C LYS A 107 -24.32 -8.49 -9.74
N ARG A 108 -24.68 -9.37 -8.80
CA ARG A 108 -23.78 -10.39 -8.21
C ARG A 108 -23.13 -11.31 -9.25
N SER A 109 -23.78 -11.53 -10.39
CA SER A 109 -23.26 -12.33 -11.51
C SER A 109 -22.34 -11.56 -12.47
N ILE A 110 -22.28 -10.23 -12.37
CA ILE A 110 -21.55 -9.34 -13.29
C ILE A 110 -20.28 -8.77 -12.64
N THR A 111 -20.20 -8.77 -11.31
CA THR A 111 -18.97 -8.38 -10.61
C THR A 111 -17.88 -9.43 -10.76
N THR A 112 -16.66 -8.98 -11.01
CA THR A 112 -15.45 -9.79 -11.11
C THR A 112 -15.03 -10.47 -9.79
N GLU A 113 -15.82 -10.43 -8.72
CA GLU A 113 -15.58 -11.20 -7.48
C GLU A 113 -16.60 -12.34 -7.27
N SER A 114 -17.11 -12.94 -8.34
CA SER A 114 -17.92 -14.17 -8.24
C SER A 114 -17.04 -15.41 -8.09
N ILE A 115 -16.40 -15.56 -6.93
CA ILE A 115 -15.79 -16.83 -6.50
C ILE A 115 -16.94 -17.84 -6.27
N PRO A 116 -16.94 -19.05 -6.85
CA PRO A 116 -17.95 -20.07 -6.54
C PRO A 116 -17.89 -20.41 -5.04
N PRO A 117 -19.03 -20.70 -4.39
CA PRO A 117 -19.07 -20.88 -2.94
C PRO A 117 -18.31 -22.15 -2.55
N ALA A 118 -17.07 -21.98 -2.08
CA ALA A 118 -16.41 -23.00 -1.27
C ALA A 118 -17.20 -23.14 0.06
N PRO A 119 -17.33 -24.36 0.61
CA PRO A 119 -18.24 -24.64 1.71
C PRO A 119 -17.86 -23.82 2.94
N CYS A 120 -18.89 -23.22 3.54
CA CYS A 120 -18.84 -22.38 4.74
C CYS A 120 -17.84 -22.86 5.80
N ARG A 121 -16.72 -22.14 5.91
CA ARG A 121 -16.09 -21.86 7.20
C ARG A 121 -16.06 -20.34 7.33
N SER A 122 -16.60 -19.86 8.44
CA SER A 122 -16.70 -18.46 8.85
C SER A 122 -15.42 -17.67 8.55
N LEU A 123 -15.38 -16.97 7.42
CA LEU A 123 -14.39 -15.96 7.10
C LEU A 123 -14.93 -14.63 7.64
N THR A 124 -14.58 -14.30 8.87
CA THR A 124 -14.47 -12.91 9.29
C THR A 124 -13.53 -12.24 8.28
N SER A 125 -14.03 -11.26 7.52
CA SER A 125 -13.24 -10.51 6.54
C SER A 125 -12.20 -9.66 7.27
N GLY A 126 -11.09 -10.30 7.63
CA GLY A 126 -9.91 -9.65 8.17
C GLY A 126 -9.20 -8.94 7.03
N SER A 127 -9.15 -7.61 7.12
CA SER A 127 -8.10 -6.82 6.49
C SER A 127 -6.77 -7.47 6.85
N THR A 128 -6.08 -8.05 5.87
CA THR A 128 -4.72 -8.57 6.05
C THR A 128 -3.75 -7.41 6.18
N ARG A 129 -3.74 -6.80 7.37
CA ARG A 129 -2.63 -6.02 7.88
C ARG A 129 -1.67 -6.98 8.55
N LEU A 130 -0.74 -7.55 7.79
CA LEU A 130 0.40 -8.28 8.35
C LEU A 130 1.32 -7.28 9.06
N LYS A 131 1.04 -7.03 10.34
CA LYS A 131 1.97 -6.35 11.24
C LYS A 131 2.75 -7.43 11.99
N ALA A 132 3.98 -7.69 11.55
CA ALA A 132 4.96 -8.40 12.35
C ALA A 132 5.31 -7.53 13.57
N GLY A 133 5.06 -8.04 14.77
CA GLY A 133 5.29 -7.32 16.01
C GLY A 133 5.37 -8.29 17.17
N SER A 134 6.56 -8.85 17.35
CA SER A 134 6.97 -9.56 18.56
C SER A 134 7.00 -8.62 19.76
N SER A 135 6.25 -8.93 20.83
CA SER A 135 6.72 -8.63 22.18
C SER A 135 6.12 -9.59 23.21
N SER A 136 7.08 -10.23 23.86
CA SER A 136 7.04 -11.06 25.05
C SER A 136 6.23 -10.50 26.20
N SER A 137 5.58 -11.43 26.88
CA SER A 137 5.11 -11.36 28.26
C SER A 137 6.16 -10.81 29.24
N THR A 138 5.74 -9.94 30.17
CA THR A 138 6.22 -10.03 31.57
C THR A 138 5.26 -9.33 32.53
N SER A 139 5.02 -10.03 33.63
CA SER A 139 4.10 -9.77 34.74
C SER A 139 4.40 -8.49 35.54
N LYS A 140 3.35 -7.84 36.04
CA LYS A 140 3.01 -7.71 37.48
C LYS A 140 1.65 -7.05 37.66
#